data_AF-A0A382BB13-F1
#
_entry.id   AF-A0A382BB13-F1
#
_cell.length_a   1.000
_cell.length_b   1.000
_cell.length_c   1.000
_cell.angle_alpha   90.00
_cell.angle_beta   90.00
_cell.angle_gamma   90.00
#
_symmetry.space_group_name_H-M   'P 1'
#
loop_
_entity.id
_entity.type
_entity.pdbx_description
1 polymer ?
#
loop_
_entity_poly.entity_id
_entity_poly.type
_entity_poly.pdbx_seq_one_letter_code
_entity_poly.pdbx_strand_id
1 'polypeptide(L)'
;MFSIFEKFQGGRGILNSLGIICAVGLWKEAIIVVIIFKSLEYFLWKNNALSTFFGIIAFIFLTPFILENIYVIISLELLFVLLLFKRVLTNNIDLKSFLSLDLLVSRILYDRDSNNILDSR
;
A
#
# COMPACT_ATOMS: atom_id res chain seq x y z
N MET A 1 8.18 -6.35 0.05
CA MET A 1 8.50 -7.66 0.64
C MET A 1 9.81 -7.59 1.41
N PHE A 2 9.96 -8.39 2.45
CA PHE A 2 11.20 -8.44 3.22
C PHE A 2 12.19 -9.35 2.49
N SER A 3 13.35 -8.83 2.11
CA SER A 3 14.40 -9.63 1.49
C SER A 3 15.42 -10.03 2.56
N ILE A 4 15.68 -11.33 2.69
CA ILE A 4 16.75 -11.86 3.55
C ILE A 4 18.11 -11.33 3.12
N PHE A 5 18.29 -11.09 1.82
CA PHE A 5 19.53 -10.56 1.25
C PHE A 5 19.74 -9.06 1.52
N GLU A 6 18.68 -8.32 1.86
CA GLU A 6 18.75 -6.89 2.20
C GLU A 6 18.50 -6.65 3.70
N LYS A 7 18.85 -7.59 4.58
CA LYS A 7 18.65 -7.46 6.04
C LYS A 7 17.19 -7.19 6.44
N PHE A 8 16.24 -7.87 5.79
CA PHE A 8 14.80 -7.61 5.94
C PHE A 8 14.41 -6.16 5.61
N GLN A 9 15.20 -5.46 4.79
CA GLN A 9 14.79 -4.24 4.12
C GLN A 9 14.34 -4.62 2.69
N GLY A 10 13.63 -3.73 2.02
CA GLY A 10 13.19 -3.96 0.64
C GLY A 10 11.97 -3.15 0.26
N GLY A 11 11.61 -3.14 -1.02
CA GLY A 11 10.56 -2.28 -1.57
C GLY A 11 9.14 -2.55 -1.04
N ARG A 12 8.21 -1.63 -1.32
CA ARG A 12 6.82 -1.64 -0.80
C ARG A 12 5.96 -2.84 -1.26
N GLY A 13 6.42 -3.64 -2.22
CA GLY A 13 5.75 -4.88 -2.64
C GLY A 13 4.63 -4.71 -3.67
N ILE A 14 4.35 -3.47 -4.10
CA ILE A 14 3.26 -3.12 -5.04
C ILE A 14 3.40 -3.84 -6.39
N LEU A 15 4.61 -3.93 -6.93
CA LEU A 15 4.82 -4.59 -8.23
C LEU A 15 4.62 -6.11 -8.12
N ASN A 16 5.05 -6.71 -7.01
CA ASN A 16 4.86 -8.14 -6.79
C ASN A 16 3.38 -8.50 -6.61
N SER A 17 2.63 -7.66 -5.90
CA SER A 17 1.18 -7.84 -5.78
C SER A 17 0.47 -7.68 -7.11
N LEU A 18 0.87 -6.71 -7.94
CA LEU A 18 0.37 -6.57 -9.31
C LEU A 18 0.62 -7.84 -10.13
N GLY A 19 1.81 -8.43 -10.04
CA GLY A 19 2.12 -9.70 -10.69
C GLY A 19 1.18 -10.83 -10.27
N ILE A 20 0.87 -10.94 -8.98
CA ILE A 20 -0.05 -11.95 -8.44
C ILE A 20 -1.49 -11.72 -8.94
N ILE A 21 -1.96 -10.48 -8.92
CA ILE A 21 -3.30 -10.12 -9.43
C ILE A 21 -3.42 -10.45 -10.91
N CYS A 22 -2.39 -10.13 -11.70
CA CYS A 22 -2.34 -10.49 -13.12
C CYS A 22 -2.35 -12.01 -13.34
N ALA A 23 -1.63 -12.77 -12.51
CA ALA A 23 -1.59 -14.23 -12.59
C ALA A 23 -2.95 -14.89 -12.26
N VAL A 24 -3.73 -14.28 -11.37
CA VAL A 24 -5.11 -14.71 -11.04
C VAL A 24 -6.11 -14.35 -12.16
N GLY A 25 -5.71 -13.55 -13.14
CA GLY A 25 -6.55 -13.17 -14.27
C GLY A 25 -7.30 -11.85 -14.09
N LEU A 26 -7.09 -11.14 -12.98
CA LEU A 26 -7.73 -9.86 -12.64
C LEU A 26 -6.99 -8.64 -13.24
N TRP A 27 -6.34 -8.83 -14.39
CA TRP A 27 -5.47 -7.81 -15.00
C TRP A 27 -6.25 -6.62 -15.54
N LYS A 28 -7.51 -6.82 -15.99
CA LYS A 28 -8.36 -5.74 -16.51
C LYS A 28 -8.79 -4.79 -15.40
N GLU A 29 -9.24 -5.36 -14.29
CA GLU A 29 -9.65 -4.66 -13.09
C GLU A 29 -8.47 -3.91 -12.48
N ALA A 30 -7.28 -4.53 -12.47
CA ALA A 30 -6.03 -3.87 -12.05
C ALA A 30 -5.70 -2.64 -12.87
N ILE A 31 -5.80 -2.74 -14.20
CA ILE A 31 -5.55 -1.59 -15.08
C ILE A 31 -6.56 -0.47 -14.82
N ILE A 32 -7.85 -0.79 -14.70
CA ILE A 32 -8.90 0.20 -14.46
C ILE A 32 -8.65 0.93 -13.14
N VAL A 33 -8.42 0.20 -12.05
CA VAL A 33 -8.17 0.78 -10.72
C VAL A 33 -6.91 1.65 -10.76
N VAL A 34 -5.83 1.16 -11.36
CA VAL A 34 -4.58 1.92 -11.48
C VAL A 34 -4.82 3.22 -12.26
N ILE A 35 -5.52 3.18 -13.39
CA ILE A 35 -5.82 4.38 -14.19
C ILE A 35 -6.64 5.38 -13.37
N ILE A 36 -7.73 4.94 -12.73
CA ILE A 36 -8.62 5.81 -11.94
C ILE A 36 -7.84 6.54 -10.85
N PHE A 37 -7.07 5.80 -10.04
CA PHE A 37 -6.32 6.40 -8.93
C PHE A 37 -5.13 7.23 -9.40
N LYS A 38 -4.45 6.84 -10.50
CA LYS A 38 -3.38 7.64 -11.11
C LYS A 38 -3.92 8.96 -11.69
N SER A 39 -5.10 8.94 -12.28
CA SER A 39 -5.77 10.15 -12.78
C SER A 39 -6.24 11.04 -11.63
N LEU A 40 -6.80 10.48 -10.55
CA LEU A 40 -7.14 11.21 -9.33
C LEU A 40 -5.92 11.85 -8.68
N GLU A 41 -4.77 11.16 -8.67
CA GLU A 41 -3.50 11.70 -8.18
C GLU A 41 -3.10 12.97 -8.93
N TYR A 42 -3.19 12.94 -10.26
CA TYR A 42 -2.85 14.07 -11.11
C TYR A 42 -3.71 15.30 -10.81
N PHE A 43 -4.99 15.09 -10.48
CA PHE A 43 -5.94 16.18 -10.28
C PHE A 43 -5.94 16.75 -8.85
N LEU A 44 -5.76 15.91 -7.83
CA LEU A 44 -6.01 16.31 -6.42
C LEU A 44 -4.73 16.54 -5.61
N TRP A 45 -3.85 15.54 -5.55
CA TRP A 45 -2.85 15.46 -4.47
C TRP A 45 -1.39 15.42 -4.92
N LYS A 46 -1.09 15.24 -6.22
CA LYS A 46 0.27 15.08 -6.75
C LYS A 46 1.17 14.15 -5.90
N ASN A 47 0.56 13.17 -5.22
CA ASN A 47 1.24 12.28 -4.29
C ASN A 47 0.94 10.81 -4.63
N ASN A 48 1.94 10.14 -5.18
CA ASN A 48 1.89 8.74 -5.60
C ASN A 48 1.69 7.77 -4.42
N ALA A 49 2.04 8.18 -3.19
CA ALA A 49 1.80 7.35 -2.00
C ALA A 49 0.30 7.24 -1.70
N LEU A 50 -0.44 8.34 -1.73
CA LEU A 50 -1.89 8.36 -1.51
C LEU A 50 -2.63 7.56 -2.59
N SER A 51 -2.28 7.78 -3.85
CA SER A 51 -2.86 7.09 -5.01
C SER A 51 -2.79 5.57 -4.86
N THR A 52 -1.59 5.06 -4.54
CA THR A 52 -1.38 3.62 -4.34
C THR A 52 -2.06 3.08 -3.07
N PHE A 53 -2.19 3.89 -2.01
CA PHE A 53 -2.91 3.50 -0.80
C PHE A 53 -4.41 3.31 -1.07
N PHE A 54 -5.05 4.31 -1.68
CA PHE A 54 -6.46 4.21 -2.03
C PHE A 54 -6.73 3.12 -3.07
N GLY A 55 -5.81 2.90 -4.01
CA GLY A 55 -5.90 1.79 -4.96
C GLY A 55 -5.92 0.42 -4.28
N ILE A 56 -5.06 0.19 -3.27
CA ILE A 56 -5.05 -1.06 -2.48
C ILE A 56 -6.36 -1.22 -1.71
N ILE A 57 -6.86 -0.15 -1.08
CA ILE A 57 -8.13 -0.17 -0.34
C ILE A 57 -9.29 -0.50 -1.27
N ALA A 58 -9.35 0.15 -2.43
CA ALA A 58 -10.38 -0.13 -3.43
C ALA A 58 -10.37 -1.60 -3.84
N PHE A 59 -9.17 -2.18 -4.04
CA PHE A 59 -9.02 -3.58 -4.39
C PHE A 59 -9.55 -4.55 -3.32
N ILE A 60 -9.32 -4.25 -2.02
CA ILE A 60 -9.87 -5.05 -0.92
C ILE A 60 -11.39 -5.12 -1.04
N PHE A 61 -12.05 -3.98 -1.27
CA PHE A 61 -13.50 -3.95 -1.39
C PHE A 61 -14.02 -4.53 -2.70
N LEU A 62 -13.27 -4.42 -3.80
CA LEU A 62 -13.71 -4.87 -5.13
C LEU A 62 -13.59 -6.39 -5.32
N THR A 63 -12.54 -6.99 -4.76
CA THR A 63 -12.22 -8.43 -4.90
C THR A 63 -13.38 -9.38 -4.59
N PRO A 64 -14.13 -9.24 -3.47
CA PRO A 64 -15.25 -10.13 -3.15
C PRO A 64 -16.45 -10.00 -4.10
N PHE A 65 -16.57 -8.92 -4.87
CA PHE A 65 -17.65 -8.76 -5.85
C PHE A 65 -17.30 -9.35 -7.22
N ILE A 66 -16.02 -9.50 -7.54
CA ILE A 66 -15.57 -9.98 -8.85
C ILE A 66 -15.34 -11.49 -8.84
N LEU A 67 -14.77 -12.00 -7.76
CA LEU A 67 -14.41 -13.41 -7.65
C LEU A 67 -15.51 -14.20 -6.95
N GLU A 68 -15.77 -15.41 -7.44
CA GLU A 68 -16.69 -16.35 -6.78
C GLU A 68 -15.95 -17.28 -5.79
N ASN A 69 -14.66 -17.50 -6.01
CA ASN A 69 -13.88 -18.44 -5.20
C ASN A 69 -13.40 -17.78 -3.89
N ILE A 70 -14.04 -18.18 -2.79
CA ILE A 70 -13.77 -17.69 -1.43
C ILE A 70 -12.30 -17.82 -1.04
N TYR A 71 -11.62 -18.91 -1.41
CA TYR A 71 -10.22 -19.11 -1.04
C TYR A 71 -9.28 -18.11 -1.73
N VAL A 72 -9.60 -17.75 -2.97
CA VAL A 72 -8.84 -16.76 -3.74
C VAL A 72 -9.09 -15.35 -3.18
N ILE A 73 -10.33 -15.04 -2.81
CA ILE A 73 -10.69 -13.78 -2.15
C ILE A 73 -9.88 -13.59 -0.86
N ILE A 74 -9.93 -14.57 0.05
CA ILE A 74 -9.22 -14.51 1.34
C ILE A 74 -7.72 -14.35 1.11
N SER A 75 -7.15 -15.08 0.15
CA SER A 75 -5.73 -15.00 -0.16
C SER A 75 -5.31 -13.62 -0.67
N LEU A 76 -6.13 -13.00 -1.52
CA LEU A 76 -5.88 -11.66 -2.05
C LEU A 76 -6.09 -10.58 -0.98
N GLU A 77 -7.14 -10.67 -0.16
CA GLU A 77 -7.38 -9.76 0.96
C GLU A 77 -6.20 -9.79 1.94
N LEU A 78 -5.73 -10.98 2.31
CA LEU A 78 -4.59 -11.13 3.21
C LEU A 78 -3.31 -10.54 2.61
N LEU A 79 -3.11 -10.68 1.29
CA LEU A 79 -2.02 -10.04 0.56
C LEU A 79 -2.13 -8.51 0.62
N PHE A 80 -3.32 -7.93 0.41
CA PHE A 80 -3.51 -6.49 0.48
C PHE A 80 -3.30 -5.94 1.90
N VAL A 81 -3.79 -6.65 2.92
CA VAL A 81 -3.53 -6.33 4.34
C VAL A 81 -2.03 -6.37 4.63
N LEU A 82 -1.30 -7.36 4.10
CA LEU A 82 0.15 -7.45 4.25
C LEU A 82 0.87 -6.25 3.62
N LEU A 83 0.40 -5.75 2.46
CA LEU A 83 0.97 -4.53 1.85
C LEU A 83 0.75 -3.29 2.71
N LEU A 84 -0.45 -3.14 3.29
CA LEU A 84 -0.75 -2.05 4.22
C LEU A 84 0.12 -2.12 5.47
N PHE A 85 0.25 -3.31 6.06
CA PHE A 85 1.12 -3.53 7.21
C PHE A 85 2.58 -3.24 6.88
N LYS A 86 3.05 -3.66 5.70
CA LYS A 86 4.41 -3.34 5.27
C LYS A 86 4.62 -1.83 5.12
N ARG A 87 3.62 -1.10 4.64
CA ARG A 87 3.69 0.37 4.52
C ARG A 87 3.91 1.05 5.87
N VAL A 88 3.31 0.51 6.94
CA VAL A 88 3.51 0.99 8.31
C VAL A 88 4.92 0.69 8.82
N LEU A 89 5.47 -0.48 8.48
CA LEU A 89 6.75 -0.95 9.01
C LEU A 89 8.00 -0.44 8.29
N THR A 90 7.87 0.27 7.16
CA THR A 90 8.97 0.37 6.19
C THR A 90 10.15 1.28 6.58
N ASN A 91 10.20 1.87 7.77
CA ASN A 91 11.36 2.64 8.20
C ASN A 91 11.72 2.32 9.66
N ASN A 92 13.01 2.05 9.91
CA ASN A 92 13.62 1.68 11.21
C ASN A 92 12.81 2.19 12.40
N ILE A 93 12.04 1.28 12.99
CA ILE A 93 11.03 1.62 13.97
C ILE A 93 11.74 1.74 15.32
N ASP A 94 11.99 2.97 15.75
CA ASP A 94 12.08 3.19 17.19
C ASP A 94 10.68 2.92 17.76
N LEU A 95 10.54 1.87 18.58
CA LEU A 95 9.28 1.46 19.23
C LEU A 95 8.57 2.62 19.95
N LYS A 96 9.32 3.65 20.33
CA LYS A 96 8.82 4.89 20.96
C LYS A 96 8.03 5.79 19.99
N SER A 97 8.36 5.78 18.70
CA SER A 97 7.68 6.52 17.62
C SER A 97 6.36 5.87 17.18
N PHE A 98 6.16 4.58 17.48
CA PHE A 98 4.95 3.84 17.13
C PHE A 98 3.71 4.29 17.92
N LEU A 99 3.90 4.97 19.06
CA LEU A 99 2.84 5.40 19.97
C LEU A 99 2.12 6.69 19.51
N SER A 100 2.74 7.47 18.63
CA SER A 100 2.13 8.70 18.09
C SER A 100 1.34 8.40 16.81
N LEU A 101 0.01 8.43 16.93
CA LEU A 101 -0.93 8.21 15.82
C LEU A 101 -0.69 9.16 14.63
N ASP A 102 -0.30 10.40 14.88
CA ASP A 102 0.00 11.38 13.82
C ASP A 102 1.20 10.98 12.96
N LEU A 103 2.22 10.35 13.55
CA LEU A 103 3.37 9.81 12.80
C LEU A 103 2.95 8.62 11.94
N LEU A 104 2.09 7.74 12.46
CA LEU A 104 1.56 6.59 11.73
C LEU A 104 0.71 7.04 10.54
N VAL A 105 -0.20 8.00 10.73
CA VAL A 105 -1.06 8.53 9.67
C VAL A 105 -0.23 9.22 8.59
N SER A 106 0.75 10.05 8.98
CA SER A 106 1.66 10.71 8.03
C SER A 106 2.50 9.71 7.23
N ARG A 107 2.97 8.63 7.86
CA ARG A 107 3.70 7.55 7.17
C ARG A 107 2.83 6.77 6.20
N ILE A 108 1.61 6.39 6.62
CA ILE A 108 0.69 5.63 5.77
C ILE A 108 0.27 6.46 4.54
N LEU A 109 -0.10 7.73 4.77
CA LEU A 109 -0.66 8.59 3.74
C LEU A 109 0.41 9.24 2.86
N TYR A 110 1.45 9.81 3.48
CA TYR A 110 2.42 10.63 2.77
C TYR A 110 3.76 9.94 2.53
N ASP A 111 4.00 8.76 3.12
CA ASP A 111 5.31 8.09 3.10
C ASP A 111 6.45 9.05 3.51
N ARG A 112 6.16 9.93 4.46
CA ARG A 112 7.12 10.89 5.02
C ARG A 112 7.23 10.64 6.52
N ASP A 113 8.47 10.59 7.01
CA ASP A 113 8.73 10.84 8.41
C ASP A 113 8.51 12.32 8.70
N SER A 114 7.61 12.66 9.62
CA SER A 114 7.31 14.06 9.95
C SER A 114 8.40 14.74 10.79
N ASN A 115 9.60 14.16 10.88
CA ASN A 115 10.73 14.77 11.60
C ASN A 115 11.19 16.10 10.96
N ASN A 116 10.76 16.43 9.73
CA ASN A 116 11.03 17.74 9.12
C ASN A 116 10.07 18.87 9.54
N ILE A 117 9.09 18.62 10.41
CA ILE A 117 8.19 19.70 10.89
C ILE A 117 8.73 20.37 12.17
N LEU A 118 9.62 19.71 12.91
CA LEU A 118 10.16 20.23 14.18
C LEU A 118 11.48 21.02 14.06
N ASP A 119 12.09 21.07 12.88
CA ASP A 119 13.36 21.80 12.64
C ASP A 119 13.15 23.24 12.12
N SER A 120 11.95 23.81 12.30
CA SER A 120 11.61 25.19 11.89
C SER A 120 11.04 26.08 13.00
N ARG A 121 11.45 25.84 14.26
CA ARG A 121 11.26 26.83 15.33
C ARG A 121 12.54 27.05 16.11
#